data_AF-A0A919HSH5-F1
#
_entry.id   AF-A0A919HSH5-F1
#
_cell.length_a   1.000
_cell.length_b   1.000
_cell.length_c   1.000
_cell.angle_alpha   90.00
_cell.angle_beta   90.00
_cell.angle_gamma   90.00
#
_symmetry.space_group_name_H-M   'P 1'
#
loop_
_entity.id
_entity.type
_entity.pdbx_description
1 polymer ?
#
loop_
_entity_poly.entity_id
_entity_poly.type
_entity_poly.pdbx_seq_one_letter_code
_entity_poly.pdbx_strand_id
1 'polypeptide(L)'
;MNEFSILCRVLGSLYYRQPQDPLLVPLFTLIREGKLAASWPLEQDELLARLQKSCEMQSPATDYNALFVGEACSVPPYRSAWVEGSSEAEVRAFLSEHGIPTGKVRRIISARCCWPPRLEDHAAEDQSETLELLFADYILPWCGTMLGKVEAHAHTPFWRTMAPLTRDAIAAMWDELQEEDEQ
;
A
#
# COMPACT_ATOMS: atom_id res chain seq x y z
N MET A 1 10.85 -1.76 16.41
CA MET A 1 10.28 -0.98 15.29
C MET A 1 9.46 -1.98 14.51
N ASN A 2 8.13 -1.85 14.56
CA ASN A 2 7.23 -2.92 14.14
C ASN A 2 7.41 -3.25 12.65
N GLU A 3 7.49 -4.53 12.29
CA GLU A 3 7.78 -5.02 10.92
C GLU A 3 6.74 -4.49 9.92
N PHE A 4 5.48 -4.47 10.36
CA PHE A 4 4.37 -3.71 9.80
C PHE A 4 4.66 -2.29 9.34
N SER A 5 5.36 -1.53 10.18
CA SER A 5 5.60 -0.11 9.93
C SER A 5 6.52 0.07 8.72
N ILE A 6 7.47 -0.86 8.52
CA ILE A 6 8.36 -0.84 7.36
C ILE A 6 7.59 -1.17 6.08
N LEU A 7 6.78 -2.25 6.10
CA LEU A 7 5.94 -2.65 4.97
C LEU A 7 5.01 -1.50 4.55
N CYS A 8 4.26 -0.95 5.50
CA CYS A 8 3.36 0.18 5.27
C CYS A 8 4.11 1.38 4.71
N ARG A 9 5.29 1.71 5.25
CA ARG A 9 6.07 2.89 4.83
C ARG A 9 6.62 2.76 3.42
N VAL A 10 7.13 1.58 3.07
CA VAL A 10 7.68 1.31 1.73
C VAL A 10 6.55 1.28 0.70
N LEU A 11 5.53 0.45 0.91
CA LEU A 11 4.42 0.28 -0.02
C LEU A 11 3.61 1.57 -0.14
N GLY A 12 3.27 2.19 0.98
CA GLY A 12 2.53 3.44 1.01
C GLY A 12 3.27 4.54 0.26
N SER A 13 4.60 4.66 0.41
CA SER A 13 5.38 5.65 -0.35
C SER A 13 5.39 5.37 -1.86
N LEU A 14 5.54 4.10 -2.27
CA LEU A 14 5.58 3.70 -3.68
C LEU A 14 4.24 3.92 -4.39
N TYR A 15 3.12 3.62 -3.72
CA TYR A 15 1.79 3.86 -4.29
C TYR A 15 1.37 5.32 -4.19
N TYR A 16 1.80 6.05 -3.16
CA TYR A 16 1.36 7.44 -2.93
C TYR A 16 2.06 8.45 -3.84
N ARG A 17 3.37 8.30 -4.04
CA ARG A 17 4.19 9.26 -4.78
C ARG A 17 4.47 8.78 -6.19
N GLN A 18 4.69 9.72 -7.10
CA GLN A 18 5.21 9.37 -8.42
C GLN A 18 6.62 8.80 -8.28
N PRO A 19 7.00 7.79 -9.08
CA PRO A 19 8.35 7.23 -9.05
C PRO A 19 9.49 8.23 -9.30
N GLN A 20 9.19 9.41 -9.86
CA GLN A 20 10.13 10.51 -10.09
C GLN A 20 10.27 11.47 -8.89
N ASP A 21 9.50 11.27 -7.81
CA ASP A 21 9.57 12.10 -6.61
C ASP A 21 10.97 11.96 -5.96
N PRO A 22 11.67 13.08 -5.67
CA PRO A 22 12.98 13.07 -5.01
C PRO A 22 13.01 12.25 -3.71
N LEU A 23 11.87 12.16 -3.01
CA LEU A 23 11.76 11.41 -1.76
C LEU A 23 11.76 9.89 -1.95
N LEU A 24 11.47 9.40 -3.15
CA LEU A 24 11.59 7.97 -3.49
C LEU A 24 12.98 7.59 -4.00
N VAL A 25 13.84 8.56 -4.33
CA VAL A 25 15.20 8.28 -4.84
C VAL A 25 15.98 7.34 -3.92
N PRO A 26 16.04 7.54 -2.59
CA PRO A 26 16.74 6.61 -1.71
C PRO A 26 16.11 5.21 -1.71
N LEU A 27 14.78 5.12 -1.82
CA LEU A 27 14.06 3.84 -1.83
C LEU A 27 14.32 3.06 -3.11
N PHE A 28 14.27 3.72 -4.27
CA PHE A 28 14.63 3.10 -5.55
C PHE A 28 16.10 2.69 -5.59
N THR A 29 16.99 3.47 -5.00
CA THR A 29 18.40 3.08 -4.84
C THR A 29 18.52 1.81 -3.99
N LEU A 30 17.82 1.72 -2.85
CA LEU A 30 17.81 0.51 -2.02
C LEU A 30 17.27 -0.72 -2.76
N ILE A 31 16.21 -0.56 -3.56
CA ILE A 31 15.65 -1.62 -4.40
C ILE A 31 16.68 -2.09 -5.42
N ARG A 32 17.35 -1.15 -6.12
CA ARG A 32 18.38 -1.46 -7.12
C ARG A 32 19.61 -2.13 -6.52
N GLU A 33 20.01 -1.72 -5.32
CA GLU A 33 21.12 -2.34 -4.60
C GLU A 33 20.74 -3.69 -3.96
N GLY A 34 19.48 -4.12 -4.05
CA GLY A 34 18.98 -5.36 -3.43
C GLY A 34 18.95 -5.31 -1.90
N LYS A 35 19.21 -4.14 -1.30
CA LYS A 35 19.24 -3.96 0.16
C LYS A 35 17.85 -3.97 0.77
N LEU A 36 16.80 -3.78 -0.03
CA LEU A 36 15.42 -3.86 0.45
C LEU A 36 15.12 -5.22 1.09
N ALA A 37 15.65 -6.32 0.53
CA ALA A 37 15.43 -7.66 1.07
C ALA A 37 15.93 -7.84 2.50
N ALA A 38 17.05 -7.21 2.85
CA ALA A 38 17.58 -7.25 4.22
C ALA A 38 16.73 -6.47 5.24
N SER A 39 15.84 -5.58 4.78
CA SER A 39 14.92 -4.81 5.63
C SER A 39 13.47 -5.25 5.45
N TRP A 40 13.22 -6.24 4.61
CA TRP A 40 11.89 -6.74 4.33
C TRP A 40 11.58 -7.89 5.30
N PRO A 41 10.49 -7.81 6.07
CA PRO A 41 10.19 -8.82 7.08
C PRO A 41 9.62 -10.13 6.51
N LEU A 42 9.20 -10.15 5.23
CA LEU A 42 8.57 -11.31 4.61
C LEU A 42 9.55 -12.12 3.75
N GLU A 43 9.37 -13.44 3.71
CA GLU A 43 10.14 -14.36 2.86
C GLU A 43 9.72 -14.25 1.38
N GLN A 44 10.10 -13.13 0.74
CA GLN A 44 9.73 -12.80 -0.64
C GLN A 44 10.95 -12.47 -1.52
N ASP A 45 12.10 -13.07 -1.22
CA ASP A 45 13.37 -12.81 -1.90
C ASP A 45 13.27 -12.95 -3.43
N GLU A 46 12.49 -13.92 -3.92
CA GLU A 46 12.28 -14.08 -5.37
C GLU A 46 11.57 -12.89 -6.01
N LEU A 47 10.52 -12.37 -5.37
CA LEU A 47 9.77 -11.21 -5.85
C LEU A 47 10.61 -9.94 -5.74
N LEU A 48 11.38 -9.79 -4.66
CA LEU A 48 12.29 -8.67 -4.45
C LEU A 48 13.43 -8.68 -5.47
N ALA A 49 14.01 -9.84 -5.79
CA ALA A 49 15.03 -9.98 -6.83
C ALA A 49 14.47 -9.67 -8.22
N ARG A 50 13.22 -10.05 -8.52
CA ARG A 50 12.53 -9.67 -9.76
C ARG A 50 12.26 -8.17 -9.81
N LEU A 51 11.88 -7.56 -8.68
CA LEU A 51 11.65 -6.12 -8.57
C LEU A 51 12.93 -5.33 -8.82
N GLN A 52 14.05 -5.75 -8.21
CA GLN A 52 15.39 -5.18 -8.42
C GLN A 52 15.74 -5.14 -9.91
N LYS A 53 15.68 -6.30 -10.59
CA LYS A 53 15.98 -6.40 -12.03
C LYS A 53 15.05 -5.54 -12.88
N SER A 54 13.77 -5.49 -12.52
CA SER A 54 12.76 -4.70 -13.24
C SER A 54 12.99 -3.19 -13.12
N CYS A 55 13.48 -2.74 -11.97
CA CYS A 55 13.82 -1.34 -11.72
C CYS A 55 15.02 -0.85 -12.55
N GLU A 56 15.94 -1.75 -12.90
CA GLU A 56 17.10 -1.42 -13.73
C GLU A 56 16.76 -1.38 -15.23
N MET A 57 15.81 -2.21 -15.68
CA MET A 57 15.50 -2.40 -17.10
C MET A 57 14.48 -1.39 -17.66
N GLN A 58 13.57 -0.84 -16.83
CA GLN A 58 12.43 -0.06 -17.32
C GLN A 58 12.11 1.14 -16.42
N SER A 59 11.46 2.18 -16.96
CA SER A 59 11.03 3.35 -16.19
C SER A 59 9.65 3.11 -15.56
N PRO A 60 9.56 2.89 -14.23
CA PRO A 60 8.28 2.66 -13.54
C PRO A 60 7.35 3.88 -13.55
N ALA A 61 7.87 5.08 -13.87
CA ALA A 61 7.11 6.32 -13.87
C ALA A 61 6.05 6.40 -14.99
N THR A 62 6.38 5.93 -16.19
CA THR A 62 5.46 5.97 -17.33
C THR A 62 4.25 5.06 -17.08
N ASP A 63 4.53 3.86 -16.57
CA ASP A 63 3.51 2.87 -16.26
C ASP A 63 2.67 3.27 -15.04
N TYR A 64 3.28 3.89 -14.03
CA TYR A 64 2.54 4.47 -12.91
C TYR A 64 1.53 5.53 -13.38
N ASN A 65 1.92 6.37 -14.34
CA ASN A 65 0.99 7.34 -14.90
C ASN A 65 -0.17 6.64 -15.64
N ALA A 66 0.11 5.65 -16.49
CA ALA A 66 -0.95 4.93 -17.21
C ALA A 66 -1.90 4.15 -16.27
N LEU A 67 -1.36 3.56 -15.22
CA LEU A 67 -2.13 2.75 -14.27
C LEU A 67 -3.00 3.61 -13.36
N PHE A 68 -2.47 4.74 -12.89
CA PHE A 68 -3.04 5.44 -11.73
C PHE A 68 -3.26 6.95 -11.90
N VAL A 69 -2.75 7.56 -12.98
CA VAL A 69 -2.82 9.01 -13.20
C VAL A 69 -3.62 9.31 -14.47
N GLY A 70 -4.66 10.13 -14.33
CA GLY A 70 -5.51 10.57 -15.44
C GLY A 70 -6.95 10.05 -15.32
N GLU A 71 -7.85 10.64 -16.11
CA GLU A 71 -9.28 10.31 -16.10
C GLU A 71 -9.58 8.89 -16.62
N ALA A 72 -8.70 8.35 -17.47
CA ALA A 72 -8.78 6.99 -18.01
C ALA A 72 -7.79 6.01 -17.33
N CYS A 73 -7.49 6.23 -16.04
CA CYS A 73 -6.62 5.31 -15.29
C CYS A 73 -7.17 3.87 -15.37
N SER A 74 -6.31 2.92 -15.72
CA SER A 74 -6.71 1.51 -15.86
C SER A 74 -7.09 0.90 -14.51
N VAL A 75 -6.54 1.46 -13.43
CA VAL A 75 -6.78 1.03 -12.06
C VAL A 75 -7.20 2.25 -11.24
N PRO A 76 -8.51 2.52 -11.12
CA PRO A 76 -9.02 3.55 -10.24
C PRO A 76 -8.51 3.34 -8.80
N PRO A 77 -7.84 4.33 -8.18
CA PRO A 77 -7.28 4.15 -6.84
C PRO A 77 -8.32 4.34 -5.71
N TYR A 78 -9.61 4.41 -6.06
CA TYR A 78 -10.70 4.78 -5.16
C TYR A 78 -11.62 3.60 -4.91
N ARG A 79 -11.99 3.37 -3.64
CA ARG A 79 -12.92 2.29 -3.23
C ARG A 79 -14.26 2.35 -3.98
N SER A 80 -14.79 3.55 -4.20
CA SER A 80 -16.06 3.80 -4.90
C SER A 80 -16.11 3.23 -6.32
N ALA A 81 -14.95 3.01 -6.95
CA ALA A 81 -14.86 2.41 -8.28
C ALA A 81 -14.97 0.87 -8.28
N TRP A 82 -14.90 0.24 -7.11
CA TRP A 82 -14.84 -1.21 -6.96
C TRP A 82 -15.96 -1.78 -6.10
N VAL A 83 -16.40 -1.04 -5.09
CA VAL A 83 -17.47 -1.45 -4.19
C VAL A 83 -18.71 -0.61 -4.49
N GLU A 84 -19.73 -1.28 -5.05
CA GLU A 84 -21.00 -0.65 -5.39
C GLU A 84 -21.71 -0.14 -4.13
N GLY A 85 -22.13 1.13 -4.14
CA GLY A 85 -22.75 1.80 -2.99
C GLY A 85 -21.77 2.45 -1.99
N SER A 86 -20.45 2.29 -2.16
CA SER A 86 -19.47 2.97 -1.29
C SER A 86 -19.20 4.40 -1.75
N SER A 87 -19.31 5.37 -0.84
CA SER A 87 -18.97 6.77 -1.11
C SER A 87 -17.59 7.13 -0.57
N GLU A 88 -16.82 7.91 -1.33
CA GLU A 88 -15.58 8.51 -0.79
C GLU A 88 -15.84 9.42 0.41
N ALA A 89 -17.07 9.94 0.54
CA ALA A 89 -17.48 10.72 1.69
C ALA A 89 -17.51 9.88 2.98
N GLU A 90 -17.92 8.61 2.91
CA GLU A 90 -17.95 7.69 4.05
C GLU A 90 -16.52 7.33 4.48
N VAL A 91 -15.65 7.04 3.50
CA VAL A 91 -14.22 6.83 3.73
C VAL A 91 -13.61 8.07 4.40
N ARG A 92 -13.95 9.26 3.92
CA ARG A 92 -13.44 10.51 4.47
C ARG A 92 -13.99 10.79 5.86
N ALA A 93 -15.25 10.47 6.12
CA ALA A 93 -15.88 10.61 7.43
C ALA A 93 -15.20 9.70 8.45
N PHE A 94 -15.04 8.42 8.12
CA PHE A 94 -14.30 7.45 8.93
C PHE A 94 -12.88 7.94 9.23
N LEU A 95 -12.13 8.32 8.19
CA LEU A 95 -10.77 8.84 8.38
C LEU A 95 -10.73 10.12 9.23
N SER A 96 -11.71 11.01 9.09
CA SER A 96 -11.80 12.23 9.90
C SER A 96 -12.16 11.95 11.36
N GLU A 97 -13.04 10.98 11.60
CA GLU A 97 -13.48 10.54 12.93
C GLU A 97 -12.33 9.93 13.71
N HIS A 98 -11.47 9.16 13.02
CA HIS A 98 -10.25 8.58 13.58
C HIS A 98 -9.01 9.51 13.48
N GLY A 99 -9.19 10.81 13.20
CA GLY A 99 -8.11 11.81 13.24
C GLY A 99 -7.07 11.73 12.10
N ILE A 100 -7.35 10.99 11.04
CA ILE A 100 -6.48 10.84 9.88
C ILE A 100 -6.68 12.03 8.93
N PRO A 101 -5.61 12.76 8.55
CA PRO A 101 -5.72 13.92 7.66
C PRO A 101 -6.35 13.57 6.31
N THR A 102 -7.58 14.01 6.11
CA THR A 102 -8.44 13.74 4.94
C THR A 102 -7.96 14.39 3.63
N GLY A 103 -6.99 15.31 3.69
CA GLY A 103 -6.56 16.13 2.55
C GLY A 103 -5.84 15.37 1.42
N LYS A 104 -5.49 14.10 1.61
CA LYS A 104 -4.61 13.32 0.69
C LYS A 104 -5.12 11.89 0.48
N VAL A 105 -6.43 11.66 0.61
CA VAL A 105 -7.12 10.37 0.42
C VAL A 105 -7.29 10.07 -1.06
N ARG A 106 -6.18 9.92 -1.80
CA ARG A 106 -6.24 9.45 -3.19
C ARG A 106 -6.02 7.95 -3.30
N ARG A 107 -5.48 7.30 -2.25
CA ARG A 107 -5.12 5.87 -2.21
C ARG A 107 -5.17 5.34 -0.78
N ILE A 108 -6.16 4.52 -0.45
CA ILE A 108 -6.35 3.92 0.89
C ILE A 108 -5.13 3.12 1.39
N ILE A 109 -4.36 2.50 0.49
CA ILE A 109 -3.08 1.80 0.84
C ILE A 109 -2.08 2.76 1.52
N SER A 110 -2.15 4.07 1.22
CA SER A 110 -1.31 5.09 1.86
C SER A 110 -1.88 5.68 3.15
N ALA A 111 -3.13 5.37 3.51
CA ALA A 111 -3.78 5.90 4.71
C ALA A 111 -3.16 5.32 6.00
N ARG A 112 -2.90 4.01 6.06
CA ARG A 112 -2.15 3.39 7.17
C ARG A 112 -0.70 3.88 7.24
N CYS A 113 -0.08 4.16 6.09
CA CYS A 113 1.29 4.67 5.99
C CYS A 113 1.47 6.09 6.57
N CYS A 114 0.38 6.86 6.75
CA CYS A 114 0.43 8.18 7.38
C CYS A 114 0.13 8.13 8.89
N TRP A 115 0.02 6.95 9.49
CA TRP A 115 -0.01 6.79 10.94
C TRP A 115 1.44 6.71 11.44
N PRO A 116 2.07 7.80 11.93
CA PRO A 116 3.09 7.60 12.94
C PRO A 116 2.43 6.88 14.11
N PRO A 117 3.11 5.96 14.82
CA PRO A 117 2.67 5.58 16.16
C PRO A 117 2.64 6.88 16.97
N ARG A 118 1.46 7.45 17.14
CA ARG A 118 1.30 8.74 17.82
C ARG A 118 0.64 8.46 19.16
N LEU A 119 1.48 8.61 20.17
CA LEU A 119 1.17 8.96 21.55
C LEU A 119 0.26 7.96 22.27
N GLU A 120 0.86 7.06 23.05
CA GLU A 120 0.80 6.93 24.52
C GLU A 120 -0.47 7.33 25.30
N ASP A 121 -1.57 7.76 24.69
CA ASP A 121 -2.74 8.36 25.35
C ASP A 121 -4.10 7.87 24.82
N HIS A 122 -4.13 7.07 23.74
CA HIS A 122 -5.31 6.30 23.36
C HIS A 122 -4.96 4.81 23.38
N ALA A 123 -5.66 4.09 24.25
CA ALA A 123 -5.46 2.67 24.58
C ALA A 123 -5.10 1.85 23.34
N ALA A 124 -4.07 1.01 23.46
CA ALA A 124 -3.62 0.13 22.39
C ALA A 124 -4.74 -0.77 21.82
N GLU A 125 -5.76 -1.08 22.63
CA GLU A 125 -6.95 -1.85 22.25
C GLU A 125 -7.81 -1.15 21.18
N ASP A 126 -8.11 0.15 21.32
CA ASP A 126 -8.93 0.90 20.33
C ASP A 126 -8.24 1.00 18.96
N GLN A 127 -6.91 0.89 18.94
CA GLN A 127 -6.13 0.96 17.70
C GLN A 127 -6.21 -0.32 16.90
N SER A 128 -6.24 -1.49 17.54
CA SER A 128 -6.34 -2.78 16.84
C SER A 128 -7.70 -2.91 16.16
N GLU A 129 -8.80 -2.75 16.91
CA GLU A 129 -10.17 -2.83 16.36
C GLU A 129 -10.40 -1.85 15.19
N THR A 130 -9.88 -0.61 15.30
CA THR A 130 -9.98 0.38 14.21
C THR A 130 -9.23 -0.08 12.96
N LEU A 131 -8.09 -0.75 13.13
CA LEU A 131 -7.28 -1.27 12.02
C LEU A 131 -7.89 -2.52 11.41
N GLU A 132 -8.45 -3.38 12.23
CA GLU A 132 -9.20 -4.54 11.78
C GLU A 132 -10.34 -4.08 10.86
N LEU A 133 -11.14 -3.12 11.34
CA LEU A 133 -12.24 -2.56 10.57
C LEU A 133 -11.75 -1.85 9.30
N LEU A 134 -10.62 -1.13 9.35
CA LEU A 134 -10.00 -0.53 8.17
C LEU A 134 -9.58 -1.61 7.15
N PHE A 135 -8.98 -2.72 7.58
CA PHE A 135 -8.56 -3.77 6.66
C PHE A 135 -9.76 -4.55 6.14
N ALA A 136 -10.60 -5.09 7.03
CA ALA A 136 -11.77 -5.91 6.71
C ALA A 136 -12.78 -5.15 5.85
N ASP A 137 -13.15 -3.93 6.23
CA ASP A 137 -14.20 -3.20 5.53
C ASP A 137 -13.61 -2.32 4.43
N TYR A 138 -12.45 -1.67 4.63
CA TYR A 138 -11.97 -0.62 3.72
C TYR A 138 -10.84 -1.02 2.77
N ILE A 139 -10.13 -2.14 2.97
CA ILE A 139 -9.00 -2.54 2.13
C ILE A 139 -9.26 -3.88 1.43
N LEU A 140 -9.43 -4.95 2.20
CA LEU A 140 -9.55 -6.33 1.73
C LEU A 140 -10.63 -6.56 0.66
N PRO A 141 -11.83 -5.92 0.72
CA PRO A 141 -12.91 -6.24 -0.22
C PRO A 141 -12.60 -5.89 -1.69
N TRP A 142 -11.66 -4.98 -1.93
CA TRP A 142 -11.33 -4.52 -3.28
C TRP A 142 -9.84 -4.50 -3.59
N CYS A 143 -8.95 -4.58 -2.60
CA CYS A 143 -7.50 -4.57 -2.84
C CYS A 143 -7.07 -5.73 -3.73
N GLY A 144 -7.64 -6.93 -3.56
CA GLY A 144 -7.33 -8.09 -4.40
C GLY A 144 -7.66 -7.84 -5.88
N THR A 145 -8.86 -7.32 -6.16
CA THR A 145 -9.32 -6.98 -7.51
C THR A 145 -8.50 -5.85 -8.13
N MET A 146 -8.18 -4.83 -7.33
CA MET A 146 -7.32 -3.71 -7.72
C MET A 146 -5.93 -4.21 -8.14
N LEU A 147 -5.28 -5.02 -7.30
CA LEU A 147 -3.95 -5.59 -7.57
C LEU A 147 -3.99 -6.53 -8.79
N GLY A 148 -5.06 -7.32 -8.95
CA GLY A 148 -5.26 -8.14 -10.16
C GLY A 148 -5.32 -7.31 -11.45
N LYS A 149 -6.01 -6.15 -11.43
CA LYS A 149 -5.98 -5.23 -12.58
C LYS A 149 -4.62 -4.58 -12.77
N VAL A 150 -3.88 -4.25 -11.70
CA VAL A 150 -2.50 -3.76 -11.82
C VAL A 150 -1.64 -4.79 -12.55
N GLU A 151 -1.71 -6.07 -12.19
CA GLU A 151 -0.94 -7.13 -12.87
C GLU A 151 -1.29 -7.23 -14.36
N ALA A 152 -2.59 -7.17 -14.68
CA ALA A 152 -3.09 -7.32 -16.05
C ALA A 152 -2.78 -6.12 -16.96
N HIS A 153 -2.84 -4.90 -16.42
CA HIS A 153 -2.64 -3.66 -17.16
C HIS A 153 -1.24 -3.08 -17.04
N ALA A 154 -0.38 -3.60 -16.14
CA ALA A 154 1.00 -3.14 -16.02
C ALA A 154 1.80 -3.49 -17.28
N HIS A 155 2.31 -2.46 -17.94
CA HIS A 155 3.20 -2.61 -19.08
C HIS A 155 4.63 -2.91 -18.62
N THR A 156 4.99 -2.53 -17.39
CA THR A 156 6.31 -2.79 -16.81
C THR A 156 6.29 -4.02 -15.87
N PRO A 157 7.36 -4.82 -15.86
CA PRO A 157 7.49 -5.94 -14.94
C PRO A 157 7.65 -5.45 -13.49
N PHE A 158 7.99 -4.18 -13.28
CA PHE A 158 8.05 -3.56 -11.96
C PHE A 158 6.66 -3.58 -11.30
N TRP A 159 5.64 -2.95 -11.90
CA TRP A 159 4.30 -2.92 -11.32
C TRP A 159 3.61 -4.29 -11.31
N ARG A 160 3.93 -5.14 -12.29
CA ARG A 160 3.48 -6.55 -12.31
C ARG A 160 4.04 -7.36 -11.14
N THR A 161 5.27 -7.10 -10.72
CA THR A 161 5.89 -7.76 -9.55
C THR A 161 5.48 -7.11 -8.23
N MET A 162 5.24 -5.79 -8.23
CA MET A 162 4.76 -5.05 -7.06
C MET A 162 3.39 -5.54 -6.59
N ALA A 163 2.51 -5.95 -7.50
CA ALA A 163 1.16 -6.35 -7.15
C ALA A 163 1.08 -7.61 -6.26
N PRO A 164 1.70 -8.77 -6.61
CA PRO A 164 1.75 -9.91 -5.71
C PRO A 164 2.56 -9.60 -4.44
N LEU A 165 3.64 -8.82 -4.54
CA LEU A 165 4.42 -8.40 -3.38
C LEU A 165 3.57 -7.61 -2.36
N THR A 166 2.70 -6.72 -2.85
CA THR A 166 1.76 -5.96 -2.02
C THR A 166 0.62 -6.83 -1.50
N ARG A 167 0.15 -7.81 -2.28
CA ARG A 167 -0.89 -8.75 -1.86
C ARG A 167 -0.45 -9.56 -0.65
N ASP A 168 0.72 -10.17 -0.73
CA ASP A 168 1.28 -10.98 0.36
C ASP A 168 1.60 -10.11 1.58
N ALA A 169 2.09 -8.88 1.36
CA ALA A 169 2.31 -7.95 2.46
C ALA A 169 1.00 -7.57 3.16
N ILE A 170 -0.08 -7.31 2.42
CA ILE A 170 -1.40 -7.04 3.02
C ILE A 170 -1.93 -8.27 3.75
N ALA A 171 -1.73 -9.48 3.21
CA ALA A 171 -2.15 -10.72 3.86
C ALA A 171 -1.40 -10.95 5.17
N ALA A 172 -0.07 -10.87 5.15
CA ALA A 172 0.74 -11.00 6.37
C ALA A 172 0.37 -9.93 7.42
N MET A 173 0.10 -8.70 6.97
CA MET A 173 -0.36 -7.65 7.88
C MET A 173 -1.75 -7.93 8.46
N TRP A 174 -2.63 -8.57 7.70
CA TRP A 174 -3.94 -8.96 8.20
C TRP A 174 -3.83 -10.11 9.20
N ASP A 175 -3.02 -11.12 8.89
CA ASP A 175 -2.83 -12.28 9.76
C ASP A 175 -2.25 -11.86 11.12
N GLU A 176 -1.23 -11.01 11.14
CA GLU A 176 -0.62 -10.54 12.39
C GLU A 176 -1.56 -9.61 13.19
N LEU A 177 -2.46 -8.84 12.54
CA LEU A 177 -3.52 -8.09 13.24
C LEU A 177 -4.51 -9.03 13.95
N GLN A 178 -4.95 -10.09 13.27
CA GLN A 178 -5.87 -11.08 13.84
C GLN A 178 -5.20 -11.86 14.98
N GLU A 179 -3.89 -12.13 14.91
CA GLU A 179 -3.13 -12.77 15.99
C GLU A 179 -2.96 -11.86 17.24
N GLU A 180 -2.92 -10.54 17.06
CA GLU A 180 -2.91 -9.56 18.16
C GLU A 180 -4.27 -9.50 18.88
N ASP A 181 -5.38 -9.67 18.16
CA ASP A 181 -6.75 -9.67 18.70
C ASP A 181 -7.14 -10.98 19.42
N GLU A 182 -6.49 -12.11 19.10
CA GLU A 182 -6.71 -13.40 19.78
C GLU A 182 -5.95 -13.56 21.12
N GLN A 183 -5.09 -12.60 21.50
CA GLN A 183 -4.24 -12.65 22.71
C GLN A 183 -4.77 -11.81 23.89
#